data_AF-A0A498I1R3-F1
#
_entry.id   AF-A0A498I1R3-F1
#
_cell.length_a   1.000
_cell.length_b   1.000
_cell.length_c   1.000
_cell.angle_alpha   90.00
_cell.angle_beta   90.00
_cell.angle_gamma   90.00
#
_symmetry.space_group_name_H-M   'P 1'
#
loop_
_entity.id
_entity.type
_entity.pdbx_description
1 polymer ?
#
loop_
_entity_poly.entity_id
_entity_poly.type
_entity_poly.pdbx_seq_one_letter_code
_entity_poly.pdbx_strand_id
1 'polypeptide(L)'
;MRRRFAMGAEAGFAVSLINKKLGAGDPLALHIEAVKEGEEPISFGPSSALVDYGSGWRLQTVTQLDSPDEFKQERSAKLPAPKRVLKPAISFTYIGKIVLAFVMIFVLGAIFTLALENLPRMISFINSSM
;
A
#
# COMPACT_ATOMS: atom_id res chain seq x y z
N MET A 1 -6.79 23.42 20.12
CA MET A 1 -5.42 23.99 19.98
C MET A 1 -5.07 24.14 18.51
N ARG A 2 -4.47 25.26 18.09
CA ARG A 2 -3.98 25.45 16.72
C ARG A 2 -2.63 24.76 16.57
N ARG A 3 -2.55 23.68 15.78
CA ARG A 3 -1.29 22.98 15.51
C ARG A 3 -0.45 23.81 14.53
N ARG A 4 0.86 23.87 14.77
CA ARG A 4 1.83 24.52 13.87
C ARG A 4 2.56 23.43 13.10
N PHE A 5 2.68 23.60 11.80
CA PHE A 5 3.41 22.69 10.92
C PHE A 5 4.67 23.38 10.43
N ALA A 6 5.76 22.61 10.30
CA ALA A 6 6.95 23.12 9.64
C ALA A 6 6.69 23.18 8.12
N MET A 7 7.07 24.29 7.49
CA MET A 7 6.98 24.45 6.03
C MET A 7 7.82 23.37 5.35
N GLY A 8 7.27 22.73 4.33
CA GLY A 8 7.95 21.67 3.57
C GLY A 8 8.00 20.32 4.28
N ALA A 9 7.45 20.18 5.49
CA ALA A 9 7.36 18.88 6.15
C ALA A 9 6.44 17.93 5.37
N GLU A 10 6.81 16.66 5.29
CA GLU A 10 5.97 15.64 4.67
C GLU A 10 4.68 15.43 5.50
N ALA A 11 3.53 15.49 4.85
CA ALA A 11 2.22 15.41 5.50
C ALA A 11 2.03 14.08 6.25
N GLY A 12 2.43 12.95 5.67
CA GLY A 12 2.37 11.64 6.29
C GLY A 12 3.23 11.52 7.55
N PHE A 13 4.40 12.18 7.55
CA PHE A 13 5.25 12.28 8.73
C PHE A 13 4.58 13.10 9.84
N ALA A 14 4.00 14.25 9.50
CA ALA A 14 3.27 15.09 10.45
C ALA A 14 2.07 14.35 11.07
N VAL A 15 1.27 13.66 10.26
CA VAL A 15 0.15 12.82 10.72
C VAL A 15 0.65 11.71 11.67
N SER A 16 1.78 11.06 11.34
CA SER A 16 2.39 10.05 12.20
C SER A 16 2.76 10.59 13.59
N LEU A 17 3.34 11.80 13.64
CA LEU A 17 3.72 12.44 14.91
C LEU A 17 2.50 12.86 15.72
N ILE A 18 1.46 13.35 15.05
CA ILE A 18 0.19 13.68 15.70
C ILE A 18 -0.39 12.44 16.36
N ASN A 19 -0.58 11.36 15.59
CA ASN A 19 -1.16 10.12 16.10
C ASN A 19 -0.34 9.48 17.22
N LYS A 20 0.99 9.65 17.22
CA LYS A 20 1.86 9.18 18.31
C LYS A 20 1.66 9.96 19.62
N LYS A 21 1.22 11.22 19.54
CA LYS A 21 0.99 12.09 20.71
C LYS A 21 -0.44 12.05 21.23
N LEU A 22 -1.34 11.34 20.54
CA LEU A 22 -2.72 11.16 20.97
C LEU A 22 -2.78 10.26 22.21
N GLY A 23 -3.68 10.61 23.13
CA GLY A 23 -4.01 9.80 24.29
C GLY A 23 -4.89 8.60 23.91
N ALA A 24 -5.03 7.66 24.83
CA ALA A 24 -5.96 6.55 24.65
C ALA A 24 -7.40 7.10 24.57
N GLY A 25 -8.05 6.91 23.42
CA GLY A 25 -9.43 7.34 23.16
C GLY A 25 -9.58 8.59 22.28
N ASP A 26 -8.49 9.28 21.95
CA ASP A 26 -8.54 10.40 21.00
C ASP A 26 -8.74 9.91 19.55
N PRO A 27 -9.51 10.62 18.71
CA PRO A 27 -9.72 10.23 17.32
C PRO A 27 -8.43 10.36 16.50
N LEU A 28 -8.15 9.35 15.69
CA LEU A 28 -6.96 9.34 14.83
C LEU A 28 -7.05 10.42 13.77
N ALA A 29 -5.92 11.12 13.55
CA ALA A 29 -5.72 11.96 12.39
C ALA A 29 -5.61 11.10 11.14
N LEU A 30 -6.42 11.42 10.13
CA LEU A 30 -6.44 10.77 8.82
C LEU A 30 -5.45 11.45 7.88
N HIS A 31 -5.65 12.75 7.66
CA HIS A 31 -4.81 13.58 6.79
C HIS A 31 -4.80 15.03 7.25
N ILE A 32 -4.03 15.84 6.54
CA ILE A 32 -3.94 17.28 6.76
C ILE A 32 -4.54 17.96 5.52
N GLU A 33 -5.23 19.06 5.74
CA GLU A 33 -5.82 19.88 4.68
C GLU A 33 -5.43 21.35 4.87
N ALA A 34 -5.36 22.10 3.78
CA ALA A 34 -5.38 23.55 3.83
C ALA A 34 -6.81 24.02 3.62
N VAL A 35 -7.34 24.79 4.57
CA VAL A 35 -8.71 25.32 4.52
C VAL A 35 -8.67 26.84 4.50
N LYS A 36 -9.60 27.44 3.76
CA LYS A 36 -9.88 28.87 3.72
C LYS A 36 -11.39 29.08 3.66
N GLU A 37 -11.88 30.12 4.31
CA GLU A 37 -13.31 30.40 4.37
C GLU A 37 -13.87 30.68 2.98
N GLY A 38 -14.95 29.98 2.61
CA GLY A 38 -15.60 30.11 1.30
C GLY A 38 -14.88 29.39 0.15
N GLU A 39 -13.77 28.68 0.41
CA GLU A 39 -13.03 27.91 -0.59
C GLU A 39 -13.01 26.41 -0.26
N GLU A 40 -12.81 25.60 -1.29
CA GLU A 40 -12.71 24.14 -1.15
C GLU A 40 -11.40 23.75 -0.44
N PRO A 41 -11.44 22.83 0.55
CA PRO A 41 -10.24 22.33 1.21
C PRO A 41 -9.27 21.63 0.27
N ILE A 42 -7.97 21.90 0.43
CA ILE A 42 -6.91 21.21 -0.31
C ILE A 42 -6.36 20.08 0.56
N SER A 43 -6.60 18.84 0.17
CA SER A 43 -6.08 17.65 0.84
C SER A 43 -4.62 17.35 0.50
N PHE A 44 -3.79 17.14 1.52
CA PHE A 44 -2.39 16.74 1.36
C PHE A 44 -2.23 15.22 1.38
N GLY A 45 -1.68 14.67 0.29
CA GLY A 45 -1.32 13.26 0.20
C GLY A 45 -0.17 12.89 1.16
N PRO A 46 0.00 11.61 1.52
CA PRO A 46 0.97 11.18 2.53
C PRO A 46 2.41 11.58 2.22
N SER A 47 2.81 11.59 0.94
CA SER A 47 4.15 11.98 0.49
C SER A 47 4.26 13.44 0.04
N SER A 48 3.19 14.23 0.21
CA SER A 48 3.20 15.64 -0.18
C SER A 48 3.86 16.51 0.89
N ALA A 49 4.60 17.52 0.45
CA ALA A 49 5.11 18.56 1.33
C ALA A 49 3.97 19.50 1.75
N LEU A 50 3.90 19.83 3.04
CA LEU A 50 2.97 20.82 3.55
C LEU A 50 3.39 22.21 3.08
N VAL A 51 2.44 22.91 2.47
CA VAL A 51 2.64 24.25 1.89
C VAL A 51 1.81 25.26 2.68
N ASP A 52 2.40 26.42 2.93
CA ASP A 52 1.66 27.59 3.38
C ASP A 52 1.17 28.38 2.15
N TYR A 53 -0.14 28.38 1.92
CA TYR A 53 -0.77 29.08 0.81
C TYR A 53 -0.96 30.58 1.06
N GLY A 54 -0.52 31.10 2.22
CA GLY A 54 -0.56 32.52 2.53
C GLY A 54 -1.87 32.97 3.18
N SER A 55 -2.23 34.24 2.98
CA SER A 55 -3.29 34.89 3.76
C SER A 55 -4.65 34.20 3.62
N GLY A 56 -5.27 33.90 4.76
CA GLY A 56 -6.57 33.26 4.86
C GLY A 56 -6.53 31.73 4.84
N TRP A 57 -5.43 31.12 4.41
CA TRP A 57 -5.25 29.68 4.47
C TRP A 57 -4.75 29.23 5.84
N ARG A 58 -5.24 28.07 6.29
CA ARG A 58 -4.76 27.43 7.51
C ARG A 58 -4.69 25.92 7.32
N LEU A 59 -3.64 25.33 7.86
CA LEU A 59 -3.53 23.88 7.92
C LEU A 59 -4.39 23.34 9.06
N GLN A 60 -5.21 22.35 8.75
CA GLN A 60 -6.08 21.65 9.67
C GLN A 60 -5.83 20.15 9.57
N THR A 61 -5.98 19.45 10.69
CA THR A 61 -5.95 17.99 10.72
C THR A 61 -7.38 17.48 10.67
N VAL A 62 -7.67 16.58 9.74
CA VAL A 62 -8.96 15.88 9.67
C VAL A 62 -8.85 14.62 10.52
N THR A 63 -9.86 14.38 11.37
CA THR A 63 -9.93 13.20 12.22
C THR A 63 -11.03 12.26 11.77
N GLN A 64 -10.98 11.00 12.23
CA GLN A 64 -12.02 10.00 11.95
C GLN A 64 -13.45 10.41 12.34
N LEU A 65 -13.60 11.34 13.30
CA LEU A 65 -14.92 11.84 13.70
C LEU A 65 -15.48 12.85 12.69
N ASP A 66 -14.60 13.55 11.99
CA ASP A 66 -14.95 14.62 11.05
C ASP A 66 -15.21 14.09 9.63
N SER A 67 -14.88 12.82 9.36
CA SER A 67 -15.16 12.17 8.08
C SER A 67 -16.59 11.60 8.08
N PRO A 68 -17.50 12.11 7.24
CA PRO A 68 -18.80 11.47 7.02
C PRO A 68 -18.56 10.19 6.22
N ASP A 69 -18.42 9.07 6.93
CA ASP A 69 -18.44 7.69 6.43
C ASP A 69 -17.48 7.31 5.28
N GLU A 70 -16.32 6.69 5.60
CA GLU A 70 -15.78 5.54 4.84
C GLU A 70 -14.53 4.88 5.47
N PHE A 71 -14.54 4.56 6.77
CA PHE A 71 -13.59 3.56 7.30
C PHE A 71 -14.28 2.63 8.30
N LYS A 72 -15.01 1.64 7.77
CA LYS A 72 -15.20 0.37 8.47
C LYS A 72 -13.85 -0.36 8.53
N GLN A 73 -12.98 0.05 9.44
CA GLN A 73 -11.88 -0.80 9.87
C GLN A 73 -12.28 -1.43 11.21
N GLU A 74 -12.46 -2.74 11.15
CA GLU A 74 -12.98 -3.60 12.21
C GLU A 74 -12.38 -3.26 13.58
N ARG A 75 -13.28 -3.08 14.56
CA ARG A 75 -12.96 -3.33 15.96
C ARG A 75 -12.50 -4.78 16.09
N SER A 76 -11.21 -4.99 16.28
CA SER A 76 -10.74 -6.18 16.99
C SER A 76 -9.72 -5.76 18.04
N ALA A 77 -10.13 -5.96 19.29
CA ALA A 77 -9.39 -5.65 20.49
C ALA A 77 -8.14 -6.53 20.60
N LYS A 78 -6.95 -5.92 20.43
CA LYS A 78 -5.70 -6.14 21.19
C LYS A 78 -4.55 -5.44 20.46
N LEU A 79 -4.14 -4.29 21.00
CA LEU A 79 -2.88 -3.66 20.62
C LEU A 79 -1.70 -4.46 21.22
N PRO A 80 -0.63 -4.67 20.46
CA PRO A 80 0.61 -4.01 20.85
C PRO A 80 1.08 -3.03 19.76
N ALA A 81 1.73 -1.96 20.23
CA ALA A 81 2.14 -0.77 19.50
C ALA A 81 2.80 -1.03 18.13
N PRO A 82 2.54 -0.18 17.10
CA PRO A 82 3.12 -0.40 15.78
C PRO A 82 4.57 0.11 15.74
N LYS A 83 5.52 -0.83 15.74
CA LYS A 83 6.83 -0.61 15.12
C LYS A 83 6.60 -0.41 13.62
N ARG A 84 6.65 0.84 13.14
CA ARG A 84 6.70 1.14 11.70
C ARG A 84 8.09 0.77 11.18
N VAL A 85 8.24 -0.50 10.82
CA VAL A 85 9.24 -0.95 9.87
C VAL A 85 8.80 -0.41 8.51
N LEU A 86 9.61 0.43 7.88
CA LEU A 86 9.52 0.71 6.44
C LEU A 86 9.65 -0.65 5.73
N LYS A 87 8.53 -1.31 5.44
CA LYS A 87 8.53 -2.54 4.64
C LYS A 87 8.73 -2.10 3.20
N PRO A 88 9.81 -2.52 2.51
CA PRO A 88 9.80 -2.51 1.06
C PRO A 88 8.65 -3.42 0.64
N ALA A 89 7.67 -2.88 -0.10
CA ALA A 89 6.44 -3.61 -0.47
C ALA A 89 6.70 -4.65 -1.59
N ILE A 90 7.80 -5.40 -1.50
CA ILE A 90 7.97 -6.63 -2.25
C ILE A 90 7.34 -7.71 -1.37
N SER A 91 6.07 -8.03 -1.64
CA SER A 91 5.42 -9.12 -0.90
C SER A 91 6.15 -10.43 -1.18
N PHE A 92 6.59 -11.14 -0.14
CA PHE A 92 7.21 -12.47 -0.29
C PHE A 92 6.29 -13.43 -1.05
N THR A 93 4.98 -13.23 -0.97
CA THR A 93 3.98 -13.95 -1.79
C THR A 93 4.17 -13.70 -3.28
N TYR A 94 4.50 -12.48 -3.70
CA TYR A 94 4.79 -12.15 -5.10
C TYR A 94 6.10 -12.77 -5.57
N ILE A 95 7.16 -12.72 -4.75
CA ILE A 95 8.43 -13.39 -5.08
C ILE A 95 8.23 -14.92 -5.20
N GLY A 96 7.44 -15.52 -4.31
CA GLY A 96 7.09 -16.94 -4.37
C GLY A 96 6.33 -17.31 -5.65
N LYS A 97 5.38 -16.47 -6.07
CA LYS A 97 4.65 -16.64 -7.34
C LYS A 97 5.60 -16.63 -8.54
N ILE A 98 6.59 -15.73 -8.55
CA ILE A 98 7.58 -15.65 -9.63
C ILE A 98 8.43 -16.92 -9.66
N VAL A 99 8.99 -17.33 -8.53
CA VAL A 99 9.82 -18.56 -8.45
C VAL A 99 9.03 -19.79 -8.89
N LEU A 100 7.77 -19.93 -8.45
CA LEU A 100 6.89 -21.02 -8.86
C LEU A 100 6.65 -21.03 -10.38
N ALA A 101 6.39 -19.86 -10.97
CA ALA A 101 6.20 -19.73 -12.42
C ALA A 101 7.47 -20.15 -13.20
N PHE A 102 8.66 -19.74 -12.73
CA PHE A 102 9.92 -20.19 -13.33
C PHE A 102 10.08 -21.70 -13.28
N VAL A 103 9.85 -22.32 -12.11
CA VAL A 103 9.93 -23.79 -11.98
C VAL A 103 8.95 -24.49 -12.93
N MET A 104 7.71 -24.02 -13.02
CA MET A 104 6.71 -24.58 -13.94
C MET A 104 7.14 -24.49 -15.40
N ILE A 105 7.75 -23.37 -15.82
CA ILE A 105 8.26 -23.20 -17.18
C ILE A 105 9.39 -24.20 -17.47
N PHE A 106 10.32 -24.40 -16.55
CA PHE A 106 11.40 -25.37 -16.71
C PHE A 106 10.89 -26.80 -16.78
N VAL A 107 9.94 -27.18 -15.90
CA VAL A 107 9.31 -28.51 -15.92
C VAL A 107 8.58 -28.74 -17.24
N LEU A 108 7.76 -27.77 -17.67
CA LEU A 108 7.03 -27.88 -18.93
C LEU A 108 7.96 -27.95 -20.14
N GLY A 109 9.03 -27.15 -20.14
CA GLY A 109 10.08 -27.18 -21.16
C GLY A 109 10.78 -28.54 -21.21
N ALA A 110 11.17 -29.10 -20.07
CA ALA A 110 11.82 -30.41 -20.00
C ALA A 110 10.90 -31.53 -20.53
N ILE A 111 9.62 -31.54 -20.12
CA ILE A 111 8.63 -32.50 -20.62
C ILE A 111 8.47 -32.36 -22.14
N PHE A 112 8.37 -31.12 -22.63
CA PHE A 112 8.21 -30.85 -24.05
C PHE A 112 9.43 -31.29 -24.87
N THR A 113 10.64 -31.00 -24.41
CA THR A 113 11.88 -31.49 -25.05
C THR A 113 11.92 -33.01 -25.08
N LEU A 114 11.58 -33.68 -23.98
CA LEU A 114 11.58 -35.13 -23.89
C LEU A 114 10.52 -35.75 -24.82
N ALA A 115 9.36 -35.11 -24.96
CA ALA A 115 8.35 -35.50 -25.94
C ALA A 115 8.84 -35.33 -27.38
N LEU A 116 9.50 -34.21 -27.71
CA LEU A 116 10.07 -33.97 -29.05
C LEU A 116 11.19 -34.95 -29.38
N GLU A 117 12.03 -35.31 -28.42
CA GLU A 117 13.10 -36.30 -28.61
C GLU A 117 12.55 -37.70 -28.89
N ASN A 118 11.44 -38.07 -28.23
CA ASN A 118 10.78 -39.36 -28.43
C ASN A 118 9.78 -39.37 -29.61
N LEU A 119 9.57 -38.23 -30.26
CA LEU A 119 8.59 -38.03 -31.33
C LEU A 119 8.81 -38.96 -32.54
N PRO A 120 10.05 -39.18 -33.04
CA PRO A 120 10.30 -40.12 -34.14
C PRO A 120 9.90 -41.56 -33.76
N ARG A 121 10.16 -41.96 -32.52
CA ARG A 121 9.81 -43.29 -32.00
C ARG A 121 8.29 -43.44 -31.88
N MET A 122 7.59 -42.41 -31.41
CA MET A 122 6.13 -42.36 -31.36
C MET A 122 5.50 -42.47 -32.76
N ILE A 123 6.02 -41.76 -33.76
CA ILE A 123 5.55 -41.85 -35.15
C ILE A 123 5.75 -43.27 -35.69
N SER A 124 6.91 -43.88 -35.42
CA SER A 124 7.17 -45.26 -35.84
C SER A 124 6.18 -46.26 -35.24
N PHE A 125 5.80 -46.09 -33.96
CA PHE A 125 4.80 -46.96 -33.32
C PHE A 125 3.43 -46.85 -33.98
N ILE A 126 2.98 -45.63 -34.29
CA ILE A 126 1.68 -45.39 -34.95
C ILE A 126 1.67 -46.02 -36.34
N ASN A 127 2.74 -45.83 -37.12
CA ASN A 127 2.87 -46.43 -38.46
C ASN A 127 2.99 -47.95 -38.43
N SER A 128 3.54 -48.55 -37.36
CA SER A 128 3.61 -50.01 -37.21
C SER A 128 2.32 -50.65 -36.68
N SER A 129 1.41 -49.84 -36.14
CA SER A 129 0.11 -50.26 -35.59
C SER A 129 -1.04 -50.09 -36.59
N MET A 130 -0.80 -49.45 -37.73
CA MET A 130 -1.72 -49.37 -38.88
C MET A 130 -1.47 -50.49 -39.86
#